data_AF-P0DL57-F1
#
_entry.id   AF-P0DL57-F1
#
_cell.length_a   1.000
_cell.length_b   1.000
_cell.length_c   1.000
_cell.angle_alpha   90.00
_cell.angle_beta   90.00
_cell.angle_gamma   90.00
#
_symmetry.space_group_name_H-M   'P 1'
#
loop_
_entity.id
_entity.type
_entity.pdbx_description
1 polymer ?
#
loop_
_entity_poly.entity_id
_entity_poly.type
_entity_poly.pdbx_seq_one_letter_code
_entity_poly.pdbx_strand_id
1 'polypeptide(L)'
;MKVSVLITLAVLGVMFVWTSAAEQEDHGSDRRDSPALLKNLLGEEVFQSEERACRELLGGCSKDSDCCAHLECRKKWPYHCVWDWTIGK
;
A
#
# COMPACT_ATOMS: atom_id res chain seq x y z
N MET A 1 -31.64 31.05 16.31
CA MET A 1 -30.29 30.55 15.92
C MET A 1 -29.65 29.56 16.90
N LYS A 2 -30.38 28.97 17.88
CA LYS A 2 -29.79 28.01 18.84
C LYS A 2 -30.31 26.57 18.68
N VAL A 3 -31.59 26.43 18.28
CA VAL A 3 -32.25 25.11 18.15
C VAL A 3 -31.74 24.32 16.94
N SER A 4 -31.52 24.97 15.79
CA SER A 4 -31.07 24.29 14.57
C SER A 4 -29.67 23.66 14.72
N VAL A 5 -28.76 24.30 15.46
CA VAL A 5 -27.41 23.77 15.73
C VAL A 5 -27.44 22.56 16.66
N LEU A 6 -28.33 22.59 17.67
CA LEU A 6 -28.52 21.46 18.59
C LEU A 6 -29.06 20.24 17.85
N ILE A 7 -30.00 20.43 16.91
CA ILE A 7 -30.55 19.34 16.10
C ILE A 7 -29.45 18.72 15.22
N THR A 8 -28.63 19.54 14.54
CA THR A 8 -27.55 19.01 13.69
C THR A 8 -26.51 18.21 14.48
N LEU A 9 -26.13 18.69 15.67
CA LEU A 9 -25.20 17.96 16.54
C LEU A 9 -25.79 16.65 17.06
N ALA A 10 -27.08 16.64 17.43
CA ALA A 10 -27.77 15.43 17.86
C ALA A 10 -27.82 14.39 16.73
N VAL A 11 -28.15 14.80 15.50
CA VAL A 11 -28.17 13.90 14.33
C VAL A 11 -26.78 13.34 14.04
N LEU A 12 -25.74 14.17 14.08
CA LEU A 12 -24.35 13.71 13.90
C LEU A 12 -23.93 12.74 15.00
N GLY A 13 -24.31 12.99 16.26
CA GLY A 13 -24.02 12.09 17.38
C GLY A 13 -24.71 10.73 17.23
N VAL A 14 -25.99 10.71 16.82
CA VAL A 14 -26.72 9.47 16.54
C VAL A 14 -26.08 8.70 15.39
N MET A 15 -25.73 9.39 14.30
CA MET A 15 -25.02 8.76 13.17
C MET A 15 -23.65 8.22 13.56
N PHE A 16 -22.87 8.95 14.36
CA PHE A 16 -21.56 8.49 14.83
C PHE A 16 -21.65 7.26 15.73
N VAL A 17 -22.67 7.18 16.60
CA VAL A 17 -22.94 5.99 17.41
C VAL A 17 -23.34 4.81 16.53
N TRP A 18 -24.18 5.03 15.51
CA TRP A 18 -24.57 3.98 14.56
C TRP A 18 -23.38 3.49 13.73
N THR A 19 -22.50 4.38 13.26
CA THR A 19 -21.30 4.00 12.50
C THR A 19 -20.31 3.24 13.38
N SER A 20 -20.08 3.70 14.61
CA SER A 20 -19.18 3.03 15.56
C SER A 20 -19.68 1.63 15.95
N ALA A 21 -21.00 1.44 16.00
CA ALA A 21 -21.61 0.12 16.26
C ALA A 21 -21.47 -0.81 15.04
N ALA A 22 -21.64 -0.29 13.82
CA ALA A 22 -21.39 -1.05 12.59
C ALA A 22 -19.90 -1.44 12.46
N GLU A 23 -18.98 -0.54 12.84
CA GLU A 23 -17.53 -0.80 12.83
C GLU A 23 -17.12 -1.92 13.83
N GLN A 24 -17.92 -2.22 14.86
CA GLN A 24 -17.60 -3.31 15.80
C GLN A 24 -18.02 -4.70 15.30
N GLU A 25 -19.02 -4.79 14.42
CA GLU A 25 -19.45 -6.06 13.79
C GLU A 25 -18.64 -6.39 12.52
N ASP A 26 -17.94 -5.43 11.94
CA ASP A 26 -17.10 -5.60 10.74
C ASP A 26 -15.68 -6.16 10.99
N HIS A 27 -15.30 -6.40 12.25
CA HIS A 27 -14.00 -7.01 12.59
C HIS A 27 -13.95 -8.54 12.40
N GLY A 28 -15.06 -9.16 11.99
CA GLY A 28 -15.22 -10.63 11.98
C GLY A 28 -15.32 -11.31 10.63
N SER A 29 -15.78 -10.65 9.55
CA SER A 29 -16.19 -11.43 8.35
C SER A 29 -16.29 -10.70 7.00
N ASP A 30 -15.59 -9.59 6.74
CA ASP A 30 -15.46 -9.08 5.35
C ASP A 30 -14.04 -8.58 5.01
N ARG A 31 -13.18 -9.56 4.89
CA ARG A 31 -11.79 -9.50 4.42
C ARG A 31 -11.80 -9.55 2.90
N ARG A 32 -11.87 -8.41 2.16
CA ARG A 32 -11.13 -8.23 0.88
C ARG A 32 -11.30 -6.97 0.00
N ASP A 33 -12.13 -5.96 0.28
CA ASP A 33 -12.38 -4.92 -0.77
C ASP A 33 -11.61 -3.58 -0.68
N SER A 34 -10.63 -3.45 0.22
CA SER A 34 -9.79 -2.24 0.32
C SER A 34 -8.35 -2.25 -0.28
N PRO A 35 -7.91 -3.21 -1.13
CA PRO A 35 -6.61 -3.09 -1.82
C PRO A 35 -6.69 -2.62 -3.28
N ALA A 36 -7.85 -2.57 -3.93
CA ALA A 36 -7.94 -2.32 -5.38
C ALA A 36 -7.64 -0.86 -5.78
N LEU A 37 -8.12 0.12 -5.02
CA LEU A 37 -7.88 1.54 -5.35
C LEU A 37 -6.42 1.96 -5.10
N LEU A 38 -5.77 1.42 -4.06
CA LEU A 38 -4.34 1.64 -3.83
C LEU A 38 -3.47 0.92 -4.87
N LYS A 39 -3.87 -0.28 -5.33
CA LYS A 39 -3.17 -0.99 -6.41
C LYS A 39 -3.26 -0.28 -7.75
N ASN A 40 -4.41 0.31 -8.09
CA ASN A 40 -4.58 1.02 -9.36
C ASN A 40 -3.90 2.41 -9.36
N LEU A 41 -3.79 3.07 -8.19
CA LEU A 41 -3.18 4.39 -8.08
C LEU A 41 -1.65 4.36 -7.87
N LEU A 42 -1.11 3.32 -7.25
CA LEU A 42 0.34 3.22 -6.97
C LEU A 42 1.05 2.05 -7.66
N GLY A 43 0.33 1.05 -8.18
CA GLY A 43 0.92 -0.27 -8.44
C GLY A 43 0.85 -0.79 -9.87
N GLU A 44 0.03 -0.23 -10.77
CA GLU A 44 -0.23 -0.89 -12.05
C GLU A 44 0.73 -0.48 -13.19
N GLU A 45 1.26 0.75 -13.20
CA GLU A 45 2.11 1.23 -14.30
C GLU A 45 3.62 1.16 -14.01
N VAL A 46 4.02 0.97 -12.73
CA VAL A 46 5.43 0.95 -12.32
C VAL A 46 5.96 -0.48 -12.10
N PHE A 47 5.09 -1.44 -11.76
CA PHE A 47 5.49 -2.83 -11.44
C PHE A 47 5.29 -3.84 -12.59
N GLN A 48 4.57 -3.50 -13.66
CA GLN A 48 4.29 -4.42 -14.78
C GLN A 48 5.43 -4.63 -15.79
N SER A 49 6.65 -4.16 -15.52
CA SER A 49 7.84 -4.50 -16.34
C SER A 49 8.34 -5.95 -16.13
N GLU A 50 7.57 -6.77 -15.42
CA GLU A 50 7.80 -8.20 -15.14
C GLU A 50 7.48 -9.09 -16.37
N GLU A 51 8.28 -8.99 -17.43
CA GLU A 51 8.31 -10.04 -18.48
C GLU A 51 9.70 -10.70 -18.63
N ARG A 52 10.65 -10.41 -17.73
CA ARG A 52 11.91 -11.15 -17.58
C ARG A 52 12.26 -11.25 -16.10
N ALA A 53 12.58 -12.45 -15.62
CA ALA A 53 12.75 -12.84 -14.21
C ALA A 53 13.87 -12.09 -13.45
N CYS A 54 13.70 -10.78 -13.22
CA CYS A 54 14.56 -9.99 -12.36
C CYS A 54 14.16 -10.17 -10.89
N ARG A 55 15.10 -9.90 -9.98
CA ARG A 55 14.96 -10.03 -8.53
C ARG A 55 14.57 -8.68 -7.95
N GLU A 56 13.53 -8.68 -7.13
CA GLU A 56 13.08 -7.48 -6.41
C GLU A 56 14.05 -7.07 -5.29
N LEU A 57 13.76 -5.95 -4.62
CA LEU A 57 14.48 -5.47 -3.44
C LEU A 57 14.60 -6.58 -2.38
N LEU A 58 15.80 -6.78 -1.83
CA LEU A 58 16.18 -7.86 -0.91
C LEU A 58 16.17 -9.27 -1.52
N GLY A 59 15.88 -9.43 -2.81
CA GLY A 59 16.03 -10.68 -3.54
C GLY A 59 17.50 -11.08 -3.66
N GLY A 60 17.81 -12.38 -3.52
CA GLY A 60 19.17 -12.89 -3.67
C GLY A 60 19.70 -12.72 -5.10
N CYS A 61 20.93 -12.27 -5.26
CA CYS A 61 21.56 -11.98 -6.55
C CYS A 61 23.00 -12.49 -6.60
N SER A 62 23.50 -12.75 -7.80
CA SER A 62 24.93 -12.99 -8.06
C SER A 62 25.58 -11.87 -8.86
N LYS A 63 24.79 -11.14 -9.66
CA LYS A 63 25.22 -10.03 -10.52
C LYS A 63 24.16 -8.95 -10.51
N ASP A 64 24.54 -7.72 -10.87
CA ASP A 64 23.63 -6.57 -10.91
C ASP A 64 22.49 -6.78 -11.92
N SER A 65 22.74 -7.50 -13.02
CA SER A 65 21.73 -7.88 -14.02
C SER A 65 20.64 -8.83 -13.52
N ASP A 66 20.85 -9.47 -12.36
CA ASP A 66 19.83 -10.30 -11.75
C ASP A 66 18.77 -9.44 -11.07
N CYS A 67 19.10 -8.22 -10.66
CA CYS A 67 18.20 -7.30 -9.97
C CYS A 67 17.34 -6.51 -10.95
N CYS A 68 16.15 -6.10 -10.53
CA CYS A 68 15.28 -5.27 -11.36
C CYS A 68 15.85 -3.85 -11.56
N ALA A 69 15.23 -3.05 -12.45
CA ALA A 69 15.64 -1.67 -12.65
C ALA A 69 15.66 -0.88 -11.32
N HIS A 70 16.62 0.03 -11.17
CA HIS A 70 16.90 0.76 -9.93
C HIS A 70 17.43 -0.10 -8.78
N LEU A 71 17.92 -1.31 -9.06
CA LEU A 71 18.56 -2.15 -8.06
C LEU A 71 19.93 -2.59 -8.53
N GLU A 72 20.87 -2.67 -7.58
CA GLU A 72 22.18 -3.26 -7.78
C GLU A 72 22.38 -4.43 -6.83
N CYS A 73 23.25 -5.38 -7.20
CA CYS A 73 23.55 -6.51 -6.36
C CYS A 73 24.60 -6.13 -5.32
N ARG A 74 24.22 -6.18 -4.04
CA ARG A 74 25.15 -5.91 -2.95
C ARG A 74 26.29 -6.93 -2.95
N LYS A 75 27.50 -6.47 -3.27
CA LYS A 75 28.74 -7.30 -3.34
C LYS A 75 29.25 -7.81 -1.99
N LYS A 76 28.58 -7.45 -0.89
CA LYS A 76 28.93 -7.88 0.47
C LYS A 76 27.82 -8.75 1.02
N TRP A 77 28.19 -9.92 1.55
CA TRP A 77 27.25 -10.87 2.13
C TRP A 77 26.34 -10.20 3.20
N PRO A 78 25.02 -10.47 3.20
CA PRO A 78 24.30 -11.34 2.25
C PRO A 78 24.17 -10.67 0.87
N TYR A 79 24.40 -11.43 -0.21
CA TYR A 79 24.25 -10.93 -1.58
C TYR A 79 22.76 -10.76 -1.89
N HIS A 80 22.31 -9.51 -1.97
CA HIS A 80 20.92 -9.18 -2.24
C HIS A 80 20.82 -7.90 -3.05
N CYS A 81 19.72 -7.76 -3.78
CA CYS A 81 19.39 -6.56 -4.53
C CYS A 81 19.07 -5.43 -3.55
N VAL A 82 19.81 -4.34 -3.67
CA VAL A 82 19.60 -3.09 -2.93
C VAL A 82 19.27 -1.99 -3.91
N TRP A 83 18.51 -0.99 -3.46
CA TRP A 83 18.27 0.18 -4.29
C TRP A 83 19.60 0.88 -4.57
N ASP A 84 19.91 1.07 -5.85
CA ASP A 84 21.11 1.76 -6.35
C ASP A 84 21.07 3.30 -6.17
N TRP A 85 20.08 3.82 -5.44
CA TRP A 85 19.79 5.26 -5.24
C TRP A 85 19.56 6.04 -6.53
N THR A 86 19.30 5.39 -7.67
CA THR A 86 18.85 6.08 -8.87
C THR A 86 17.39 6.49 -8.70
N ILE A 87 17.18 7.72 -8.24
CA ILE A 87 15.87 8.37 -8.18
C ILE A 87 15.71 9.16 -9.48
N GLY A 88 15.28 8.47 -10.54
CA GLY A 88 14.94 9.10 -11.82
C GLY A 88 16.11 9.69 -12.62
N LYS A 89 15.87 9.87 -13.91
CA LYS A 89 16.60 10.77 -14.81
C LYS A 89 15.60 11.79 -15.33
#